data_AF-K1TTN4-F1
#
_entry.id   AF-K1TTN4-F1
#
_cell.length_a   1.000
_cell.length_b   1.000
_cell.length_c   1.000
_cell.angle_alpha   90.00
_cell.angle_beta   90.00
_cell.angle_gamma   90.00
#
_symmetry.space_group_name_H-M   'P 1'
#
loop_
_entity.id
_entity.type
_entity.pdbx_description
1 polymer ?
#
loop_
_entity_poly.entity_id
_entity_poly.type
_entity_poly.pdbx_seq_one_letter_code
_entity_poly.pdbx_strand_id
1 'polypeptide(L)'
;RLRQLHDAQTAELGAIRLVRSPACRIVWMSGALELHSFLDMEPSIRMLERSQAEAVVFLGKVGVGLSAERLAAGQFAPYDRAFLVLDDEDAFDGDVTVLPETTCAAVCFRGSHPEAPAQYARLMDYLRAHALAPADFSREITMIDYGLTSDPENS
;
A
#
# COMPACT_ATOMS: atom_id res chain seq x y z
N ARG A 1 6.01 7.60 -8.74
CA ARG A 1 6.90 7.65 -7.55
C ARG A 1 7.11 9.06 -6.96
N LEU A 2 7.61 10.05 -7.72
CA LEU A 2 7.91 11.40 -7.20
C LEU A 2 6.71 12.11 -6.54
N ARG A 3 5.51 11.95 -7.10
CA ARG A 3 4.28 12.52 -6.53
C ARG A 3 3.92 11.92 -5.17
N GLN A 4 3.95 10.59 -5.02
CA GLN A 4 3.64 9.92 -3.74
C GLN A 4 4.63 10.31 -2.64
N LEU A 5 5.92 10.44 -2.96
CA LEU A 5 6.93 10.90 -2.00
C LEU A 5 6.72 12.36 -1.60
N HIS A 6 6.38 13.22 -2.55
CA HIS A 6 6.08 14.63 -2.28
C HIS A 6 4.81 14.80 -1.44
N ASP A 7 3.76 14.04 -1.78
CA ASP A 7 2.50 14.01 -1.03
C ASP A 7 2.73 13.50 0.40
N ALA A 8 3.55 12.45 0.59
CA ALA A 8 3.90 11.94 1.91
C ALA A 8 4.75 12.92 2.74
N GLN A 9 5.65 13.68 2.11
CA GLN A 9 6.47 14.69 2.80
C GLN A 9 5.66 15.91 3.24
N THR A 10 4.56 16.21 2.55
CA THR A 10 3.69 17.37 2.85
C THR A 10 2.40 16.98 3.59
N ALA A 11 2.11 15.68 3.69
CA ALA A 11 0.95 15.17 4.40
C ALA A 11 1.04 15.45 5.90
N GLU A 12 -0.07 15.91 6.47
CA GLU A 12 -0.22 15.99 7.91
C GLU A 12 -0.33 14.58 8.49
N LEU A 13 0.63 14.22 9.33
CA LEU A 13 0.68 12.91 9.96
C LEU A 13 -0.50 12.71 10.92
N GLY A 14 -1.13 11.54 10.85
CA GLY A 14 -2.19 11.10 11.73
C GLY A 14 -3.58 11.64 11.41
N ALA A 15 -3.71 12.63 10.53
CA ALA A 15 -4.99 13.19 10.11
C ALA A 15 -5.64 12.32 9.01
N ILE A 16 -6.92 11.96 9.19
CA ILE A 16 -7.70 11.30 8.14
C ILE A 16 -8.28 12.36 7.21
N ARG A 17 -8.09 12.18 5.90
CA ARG A 17 -8.58 13.09 4.87
C ARG A 17 -9.20 12.30 3.72
N LEU A 18 -10.22 12.87 3.07
CA LEU A 18 -10.66 12.41 1.76
C LEU A 18 -9.68 12.94 0.71
N VAL A 19 -9.08 12.04 -0.05
CA VAL A 19 -8.13 12.35 -1.12
C VAL A 19 -8.61 11.74 -2.43
N ARG A 20 -8.31 12.40 -3.54
CA ARG A 20 -8.54 11.84 -4.88
C ARG A 20 -7.31 11.03 -5.26
N SER A 21 -7.44 9.70 -5.16
CA SER A 21 -6.39 8.78 -5.58
C SER A 21 -6.46 8.63 -7.10
N PRO A 22 -5.40 9.00 -7.84
CA PRO A 22 -5.35 8.91 -9.30
C PRO A 22 -5.53 7.47 -9.77
N ALA A 23 -5.98 7.28 -11.01
CA ALA A 23 -5.91 5.98 -11.65
C ALA A 23 -4.45 5.49 -11.67
N CYS A 24 -4.24 4.20 -11.44
CA CYS A 24 -2.91 3.61 -11.46
C CYS A 24 -2.96 2.18 -11.98
N ARG A 25 -1.80 1.70 -12.45
CA ARG A 25 -1.62 0.31 -12.86
C ARG A 25 -1.04 -0.47 -11.69
N ILE A 26 -1.57 -1.66 -11.44
CA ILE A 26 -1.02 -2.57 -10.45
C ILE A 26 -0.81 -3.97 -11.02
N VAL A 27 0.09 -4.71 -10.39
CA VAL A 27 0.29 -6.15 -10.59
C VAL A 27 -0.02 -6.85 -9.28
N TRP A 28 -0.83 -7.91 -9.34
CA TRP A 28 -1.11 -8.73 -8.17
C TRP A 28 0.05 -9.68 -7.88
N MET A 29 0.42 -9.79 -6.61
CA MET A 29 1.46 -10.72 -6.17
C MET A 29 0.82 -12.04 -5.72
N SER A 30 1.26 -13.14 -6.32
CA SER A 30 0.83 -14.49 -5.94
C SER A 30 1.39 -14.90 -4.57
N GLY A 31 0.63 -15.73 -3.84
CA GLY A 31 1.02 -16.26 -2.53
C GLY A 31 0.69 -15.36 -1.32
N ALA A 32 -0.06 -14.27 -1.52
CA ALA A 32 -0.35 -13.24 -0.51
C ALA A 32 -1.37 -13.64 0.58
N LEU A 33 -1.60 -14.93 0.81
CA LEU A 33 -2.53 -15.36 1.87
C LEU A 33 -1.80 -15.27 3.21
N GLU A 34 -2.34 -14.45 4.11
CA GLU A 34 -1.87 -14.27 5.48
C GLU A 34 -0.52 -13.55 5.63
N LEU A 35 -0.36 -12.41 4.95
CA LEU A 35 0.83 -11.57 5.15
C LEU A 35 0.76 -10.83 6.50
N HIS A 36 1.88 -10.80 7.20
CA HIS A 36 2.06 -10.12 8.47
C HIS A 36 2.97 -8.89 8.36
N SER A 37 3.86 -8.85 7.34
CA SER A 37 4.80 -7.75 7.14
C SER A 37 5.30 -7.65 5.70
N PHE A 38 5.99 -6.55 5.39
CA PHE A 38 6.72 -6.38 4.13
C PHE A 38 7.75 -7.48 3.85
N LEU A 39 8.38 -8.04 4.89
CA LEU A 39 9.40 -9.08 4.74
C LEU A 39 8.84 -10.36 4.11
N ASP A 40 7.55 -10.64 4.34
CA ASP A 40 6.86 -11.79 3.75
C ASP A 40 6.76 -11.67 2.21
N MET A 41 6.96 -10.47 1.66
CA MET A 41 6.87 -10.19 0.23
C MET A 41 8.22 -10.27 -0.50
N GLU A 42 9.36 -10.31 0.20
CA GLU A 42 10.69 -10.35 -0.43
C GLU A 42 10.85 -11.47 -1.47
N PRO A 43 10.41 -12.72 -1.21
CA PRO A 43 10.55 -13.79 -2.20
C PRO A 43 9.76 -13.51 -3.48
N SER A 44 8.53 -13.01 -3.35
CA SER A 44 7.67 -12.67 -4.48
C SER A 44 8.20 -11.48 -5.28
N ILE A 45 8.76 -10.47 -4.60
CA ILE A 45 9.44 -9.33 -5.26
C ILE A 45 10.65 -9.83 -6.08
N ARG A 46 11.51 -10.67 -5.48
CA ARG A 46 12.69 -11.23 -6.18
C ARG A 46 12.32 -12.12 -7.36
N MET A 47 11.19 -12.82 -7.28
CA MET A 47 10.67 -13.61 -8.39
C MET A 47 10.22 -12.70 -9.54
N LEU A 48 9.49 -11.63 -9.22
CA LEU A 48 9.08 -10.62 -10.19
C LEU A 48 10.30 -9.97 -10.85
N GLU A 49 11.29 -9.53 -10.07
CA GLU A 49 12.57 -8.98 -10.58
C GLU A 49 13.24 -9.88 -11.63
N ARG A 50 13.27 -11.20 -11.40
CA ARG A 50 13.90 -12.16 -12.32
C ARG A 50 13.06 -12.46 -13.56
N SER A 51 11.76 -12.23 -13.49
CA SER A 51 10.84 -12.49 -14.61
C SER A 51 10.81 -11.37 -15.63
N GLN A 52 11.23 -10.17 -15.26
CA GLN A 52 11.16 -8.98 -16.12
C GLN A 52 12.48 -8.81 -16.90
N ALA A 53 12.35 -8.44 -18.18
CA ALA A 53 13.50 -8.18 -19.05
C ALA A 53 14.21 -6.85 -18.71
N GLU A 54 13.47 -5.87 -18.20
CA GLU A 54 14.00 -4.59 -17.74
C GLU A 54 14.04 -4.53 -16.21
N ALA A 55 15.04 -3.80 -15.68
CA ALA A 55 15.20 -3.62 -14.24
C ALA A 55 14.10 -2.68 -13.70
N VAL A 56 13.02 -3.25 -13.18
CA VAL A 56 11.98 -2.49 -12.49
C VAL A 56 12.43 -2.22 -11.05
N VAL A 57 12.43 -0.94 -10.64
CA VAL A 57 12.75 -0.56 -9.25
C VAL A 57 11.49 -0.64 -8.40
N PHE A 58 11.40 -1.68 -7.58
CA PHE A 58 10.21 -1.97 -6.75
C PHE A 58 10.18 -1.22 -5.40
N LEU A 59 11.27 -0.54 -5.00
CA LEU A 59 11.34 0.16 -3.71
C LEU A 59 10.32 1.31 -3.62
N GLY A 60 9.41 1.20 -2.64
CA GLY A 60 8.32 2.15 -2.42
C GLY A 60 7.12 1.99 -3.36
N LYS A 61 7.05 0.87 -4.11
CA LYS A 61 5.95 0.55 -5.03
C LYS A 61 5.10 -0.64 -4.57
N VAL A 62 5.61 -1.44 -3.63
CA VAL A 62 4.93 -2.63 -3.11
C VAL A 62 3.95 -2.21 -2.02
N GLY A 63 2.74 -2.75 -2.08
CA GLY A 63 1.71 -2.52 -1.09
C GLY A 63 0.97 -3.80 -0.69
N VAL A 64 0.35 -3.73 0.48
CA VAL A 64 -0.55 -4.74 1.02
C VAL A 64 -1.95 -4.15 1.18
N GLY A 65 -2.94 -5.03 1.27
CA GLY A 65 -4.32 -4.61 1.37
C GLY A 65 -5.23 -5.63 2.03
N LEU A 66 -6.38 -5.15 2.45
CA LEU A 66 -7.50 -5.93 2.95
C LEU A 66 -8.65 -5.80 1.97
N SER A 67 -9.27 -6.92 1.62
CA SER A 67 -10.51 -6.93 0.83
C SER A 67 -11.63 -6.11 1.48
N ALA A 68 -12.57 -5.63 0.66
CA ALA A 68 -13.71 -4.86 1.12
C ALA A 68 -14.55 -5.65 2.15
N GLU A 69 -14.65 -6.96 1.98
CA GLU A 69 -15.31 -7.88 2.89
C GLU A 69 -14.65 -7.88 4.27
N ARG A 70 -13.32 -7.93 4.34
CA ARG A 70 -12.59 -7.91 5.62
C ARG A 70 -12.63 -6.55 6.29
N LEU A 71 -12.53 -5.46 5.52
CA LEU A 71 -12.73 -4.11 6.02
C LEU A 71 -14.12 -3.95 6.65
N ALA A 72 -15.17 -4.41 5.95
CA ALA A 72 -16.53 -4.38 6.45
C ALA A 72 -16.73 -5.25 7.70
N ALA A 73 -16.03 -6.38 7.80
CA ALA A 73 -16.05 -7.27 8.96
C ALA A 73 -15.17 -6.79 10.14
N GLY A 74 -14.44 -5.67 10.00
CA GLY A 74 -13.51 -5.20 11.03
C GLY A 74 -12.29 -6.10 11.22
N GLN A 75 -11.93 -6.89 10.20
CA GLN A 75 -10.81 -7.81 10.21
C GLN A 75 -9.59 -7.16 9.58
N PHE A 76 -8.71 -6.59 10.41
CA PHE A 76 -7.58 -5.79 9.93
C PHE A 76 -6.24 -6.51 9.83
N ALA A 77 -6.21 -7.81 10.13
CA ALA A 77 -5.04 -8.67 9.96
C ALA A 77 -5.46 -10.16 9.87
N PRO A 78 -4.63 -11.02 9.26
CA PRO A 78 -3.51 -10.68 8.39
C PRO A 78 -3.99 -10.06 7.06
N TYR A 79 -3.12 -9.60 6.17
CA TYR A 79 -3.54 -9.10 4.85
C TYR A 79 -3.94 -10.24 3.90
N ASP A 80 -4.83 -9.97 2.94
CA ASP A 80 -5.28 -10.92 1.91
C ASP A 80 -5.04 -10.43 0.47
N ARG A 81 -4.29 -9.32 0.35
CA ARG A 81 -3.85 -8.72 -0.90
C ARG A 81 -2.41 -8.26 -0.77
N ALA A 82 -1.60 -8.57 -1.77
CA ALA A 82 -0.35 -7.86 -2.04
C ALA A 82 -0.30 -7.48 -3.52
N PHE A 83 0.22 -6.30 -3.77
CA PHE A 83 0.27 -5.72 -5.09
C PHE A 83 1.51 -4.88 -5.26
N LEU A 84 1.87 -4.67 -6.51
CA LEU A 84 2.87 -3.72 -6.92
C LEU A 84 2.20 -2.61 -7.74
N VAL A 85 2.49 -1.34 -7.41
CA VAL A 85 2.09 -0.19 -8.21
C VAL A 85 3.13 0.07 -9.31
N LEU A 86 2.69 0.19 -10.55
CA LEU A 86 3.55 0.55 -11.68
C LEU A 86 3.50 2.06 -11.94
N ASP A 87 4.65 2.69 -12.16
CA ASP A 87 4.74 4.04 -12.72
C ASP A 87 4.33 4.01 -14.21
N ASP A 88 3.93 5.15 -14.79
CA ASP A 88 3.48 5.21 -16.19
C ASP A 88 4.55 4.76 -17.20
N GLU A 89 5.82 4.90 -16.83
CA GLU A 89 6.98 4.54 -17.63
C GLU A 89 7.35 3.05 -17.50
N ASP A 90 6.84 2.35 -16.47
CA ASP A 90 7.17 0.95 -16.25
C ASP A 90 6.51 0.08 -17.33
N ALA A 91 7.33 -0.58 -18.15
CA ALA A 91 6.93 -1.72 -18.94
C ALA A 91 6.87 -2.96 -18.03
N PHE A 92 5.80 -3.75 -18.12
CA PHE A 92 5.64 -4.96 -17.33
C PHE A 92 5.08 -6.07 -18.20
N ASP A 93 5.77 -7.21 -18.23
CA ASP A 93 5.33 -8.41 -18.93
C ASP A 93 4.54 -9.30 -17.97
N GLY A 94 3.21 -9.31 -18.13
CA GLY A 94 2.27 -10.07 -17.31
C GLY A 94 0.90 -9.39 -17.15
N ASP A 95 0.08 -9.94 -16.26
CA ASP A 95 -1.27 -9.44 -15.99
C ASP A 95 -1.25 -8.13 -15.18
N VAL A 96 -1.70 -7.06 -15.83
CA VAL A 96 -1.81 -5.73 -15.23
C VAL A 96 -3.27 -5.37 -15.01
N THR A 97 -3.59 -4.94 -13.78
CA THR A 97 -4.90 -4.40 -13.42
C THR A 97 -4.83 -2.87 -13.41
N VAL A 98 -5.78 -2.21 -14.08
CA VAL A 98 -5.94 -0.76 -13.98
C VAL A 98 -6.94 -0.45 -12.89
N LEU A 99 -6.50 0.23 -11.84
CA LEU A 99 -7.39 0.81 -10.84
C LEU A 99 -7.88 2.16 -11.34
N PRO A 100 -9.20 2.42 -11.34
CA PRO A 100 -9.71 3.73 -11.69
C PRO A 100 -9.30 4.75 -10.63
N GLU A 101 -9.45 6.02 -11.00
CA GLU A 101 -9.38 7.10 -10.03
C GLU A 101 -10.52 6.97 -9.02
N THR A 102 -10.19 7.07 -7.73
CA THR A 102 -11.13 6.82 -6.63
C THR A 102 -10.95 7.85 -5.53
N THR A 103 -12.05 8.27 -4.90
CA THR A 103 -11.98 9.04 -3.66
C THR A 103 -11.72 8.10 -2.49
N CYS A 104 -10.63 8.30 -1.77
CA CYS A 104 -10.20 7.45 -0.66
C CYS A 104 -10.19 8.24 0.65
N ALA A 105 -10.60 7.62 1.75
CA ALA A 105 -10.16 8.07 3.06
C ALA A 105 -8.71 7.59 3.26
N ALA A 106 -7.80 8.52 3.54
CA ALA A 106 -6.38 8.24 3.68
C ALA A 106 -5.84 8.84 4.98
N VAL A 107 -4.85 8.17 5.55
CA VAL A 107 -4.05 8.66 6.67
C VAL A 107 -2.59 8.31 6.40
N CYS A 108 -1.71 9.30 6.50
CA CYS A 108 -0.27 9.06 6.58
C CYS A 108 0.10 9.00 8.06
N PHE A 109 0.85 8.00 8.48
CA PHE A 109 1.29 7.87 9.87
C PHE A 109 2.72 7.36 9.93
N ARG A 110 3.40 7.64 11.04
CA ARG A 110 4.68 7.00 11.36
C ARG A 110 4.37 5.76 12.16
N GLY A 111 4.88 4.62 11.71
CA GLY A 111 4.66 3.37 12.37
C GLY A 111 5.03 2.19 11.49
N SER A 112 4.84 1.01 12.06
CA SER A 112 5.08 -0.28 11.43
C SER A 112 3.76 -1.01 11.18
N HIS A 113 3.80 -2.09 10.39
CA HIS A 113 2.62 -2.91 10.07
C HIS A 113 1.82 -3.36 11.31
N PRO A 114 2.43 -3.71 12.47
CA PRO A 114 1.69 -3.97 13.71
C PRO A 114 0.79 -2.83 14.21
N GLU A 115 1.06 -1.58 13.85
CA GLU A 115 0.27 -0.40 14.23
C GLU A 115 -0.82 -0.07 13.20
N ALA A 116 -0.78 -0.70 12.02
CA ALA A 116 -1.74 -0.50 10.94
C ALA A 116 -3.19 -0.88 11.31
N PRO A 117 -3.48 -1.95 12.07
CA PRO A 117 -4.85 -2.30 12.46
C PRO A 117 -5.60 -1.16 13.16
N ALA A 118 -4.90 -0.38 14.01
CA ALA A 118 -5.49 0.77 14.68
C ALA A 118 -5.84 1.89 13.68
N GLN A 119 -5.04 2.06 12.63
CA GLN A 119 -5.32 3.04 11.58
C GLN A 119 -6.51 2.62 10.71
N TYR A 120 -6.61 1.33 10.38
CA TYR A 120 -7.79 0.79 9.69
C TYR A 120 -9.08 1.01 10.48
N ALA A 121 -9.07 0.76 11.79
CA ALA A 121 -10.22 1.04 12.65
C ALA A 121 -10.65 2.51 12.55
N ARG A 122 -9.69 3.44 12.66
CA ARG A 122 -9.95 4.88 12.54
C ARG A 122 -10.51 5.27 11.17
N LEU A 123 -9.98 4.69 10.08
CA LEU A 123 -10.48 4.90 8.72
C LEU A 123 -11.92 4.41 8.58
N MET A 124 -12.23 3.22 9.10
CA MET A 124 -13.57 2.63 9.04
C MET A 124 -14.57 3.45 9.86
N ASP A 125 -14.20 3.93 11.04
CA ASP A 125 -15.04 4.82 11.84
C ASP A 125 -15.27 6.16 11.14
N TYR A 126 -14.24 6.73 10.51
CA TYR A 126 -14.36 7.94 9.71
C TYR A 126 -15.33 7.75 8.54
N LEU A 127 -15.19 6.68 7.76
CA LEU A 127 -16.10 6.39 6.66
C LEU A 127 -17.55 6.27 7.16
N ARG A 128 -17.77 5.51 8.24
CA ARG A 128 -19.11 5.32 8.84
C ARG A 128 -19.73 6.65 9.29
N ALA A 129 -18.96 7.51 9.94
CA ALA A 129 -19.40 8.83 10.41
C ALA A 129 -19.80 9.77 9.25
N HIS A 130 -19.28 9.54 8.05
CA HIS A 130 -19.59 10.31 6.84
C HIS A 130 -20.59 9.59 5.92
N ALA A 131 -21.24 8.52 6.38
CA ALA A 131 -22.13 7.67 5.60
C ALA A 131 -21.49 7.10 4.31
N LEU A 132 -20.19 6.81 4.38
CA LEU A 132 -19.41 6.17 3.33
C LEU A 132 -19.08 4.72 3.70
N ALA A 133 -18.72 3.93 2.70
CA ALA A 133 -18.24 2.56 2.85
C ALA A 133 -17.07 2.29 1.89
N PRO A 134 -16.19 1.32 2.18
CA PRO A 134 -15.19 0.87 1.22
C PRO A 134 -15.87 0.33 -0.04
N ALA A 135 -15.49 0.87 -1.19
CA ALA A 135 -15.96 0.39 -2.49
C ALA A 135 -15.09 -0.77 -3.03
N ASP A 136 -13.89 -0.94 -2.48
CA ASP A 136 -12.88 -1.90 -2.93
C ASP A 136 -11.85 -2.16 -1.80
N PHE A 137 -10.77 -2.90 -2.09
CA PHE A 137 -9.69 -3.22 -1.15
C PHE A 137 -8.92 -1.97 -0.66
N SER A 138 -8.32 -2.08 0.54
CA SER A 138 -7.43 -1.05 1.06
C SER A 138 -6.07 -1.05 0.38
N ARG A 139 -5.40 0.12 0.34
CA ARG A 139 -4.07 0.28 -0.22
C ARG A 139 -3.13 0.81 0.85
N GLU A 140 -2.26 -0.04 1.37
CA GLU A 140 -1.21 0.33 2.31
C GLU A 140 0.14 0.19 1.64
N ILE A 141 0.89 1.28 1.57
CA ILE A 141 2.20 1.34 0.91
C ILE A 141 3.18 1.96 1.90
N THR A 142 4.27 1.26 2.18
CA THR A 142 5.36 1.81 2.99
C THR A 142 6.19 2.77 2.12
N MET A 143 6.14 4.06 2.45
CA MET A 143 6.74 5.13 1.65
C MET A 143 8.24 5.30 1.88
N ILE A 144 8.69 5.11 3.11
CA ILE A 144 10.09 5.23 3.54
C ILE A 144 10.33 4.08 4.50
N ASP A 145 11.21 3.17 4.11
CA ASP A 145 11.71 2.15 5.01
C ASP A 145 12.95 2.72 5.72
N TYR A 146 12.84 3.02 7.01
CA TYR A 146 14.00 3.41 7.80
C TYR A 146 15.02 2.27 7.93
N GLY A 147 14.68 1.03 7.58
CA GLY A 147 15.62 -0.09 7.49
C GLY A 147 16.63 0.01 6.34
N LEU A 148 16.41 0.90 5.36
CA LEU A 148 17.32 1.16 4.23
C LEU A 148 17.97 2.55 4.27
N THR A 149 17.49 3.46 5.12
CA THR A 149 18.29 4.62 5.52
C THR A 149 19.20 4.17 6.64
N SER A 150 20.49 4.03 6.35
CA SER A 150 21.50 3.95 7.39
C SER A 150 21.37 5.21 8.26
N ASP A 151 20.70 5.10 9.40
CA ASP A 151 20.86 6.05 10.49
C ASP A 151 22.20 5.68 11.15
N PRO A 152 23.25 6.53 11.06
CA PRO A 152 24.48 6.30 11.81
C PRO A 152 24.31 6.67 13.30
N GLU A 153 23.15 7.17 13.72
CA GLU A 153 22.92 7.60 15.09
C GLU A 153 22.39 6.46 15.98
N ASN A 154 23.21 5.42 16.12
CA ASN A 154 23.31 4.62 17.34
C ASN A 154 24.62 3.81 17.28
N SER A 155 25.71 4.49 17.61
CA SER A 155 26.96 3.90 18.10
C SER A 155 27.35 4.60 19.39
#